data_AF-A0A2D4URG1-F1
#
_entry.id   AF-A0A2D4URG1-F1
#
_cell.length_a   1.000
_cell.length_b   1.000
_cell.length_c   1.000
_cell.angle_alpha   90.00
_cell.angle_beta   90.00
_cell.angle_gamma   90.00
#
_symmetry.space_group_name_H-M   'P 1'
#
loop_
_entity.id
_entity.type
_entity.pdbx_description
1 polymer ?
#
loop_
_entity_poly.entity_id
_entity_poly.type
_entity_poly.pdbx_seq_one_letter_code
_entity_poly.pdbx_strand_id
1 'polypeptide(L)' 'MDIRNVIQSQLKRVVAEHSPMPFPESIEDDNELDLFGLDSLAFMELLIGVEKELGYIPRTILEGDLYPETFGELVSAYDA' A
#
# COMPACT_ATOMS: atom_id res chain seq x y z
N MET A 1 16.37 0.07 -6.00
CA MET A 1 15.28 -0.52 -5.19
C MET A 1 14.01 0.01 -5.81
N ASP A 2 13.10 -0.88 -6.18
CA ASP A 2 11.91 -0.49 -6.93
C ASP A 2 10.77 -0.27 -5.94
N ILE A 3 10.35 0.99 -5.78
CA ILE A 3 9.33 1.42 -4.81
C ILE A 3 8.05 0.59 -4.99
N ARG A 4 7.65 0.36 -6.26
CA ARG A 4 6.49 -0.47 -6.60
C ARG A 4 6.61 -1.88 -6.03
N ASN A 5 7.76 -2.52 -6.19
CA ASN A 5 7.99 -3.89 -5.69
C ASN A 5 7.95 -3.95 -4.15
N VAL A 6 8.46 -2.92 -3.47
CA VAL A 6 8.41 -2.82 -2.00
C VAL A 6 6.96 -2.71 -1.53
N ILE A 7 6.20 -1.76 -2.11
CA ILE A 7 4.80 -1.54 -1.75
C ILE A 7 3.98 -2.79 -2.06
N GLN A 8 4.15 -3.41 -3.22
CA GLN A 8 3.46 -4.67 -3.58
C GLN A 8 3.76 -5.79 -2.58
N SER A 9 5.02 -5.93 -2.16
CA SER A 9 5.42 -6.97 -1.21
C SER A 9 4.81 -6.74 0.17
N GLN A 10 4.78 -5.50 0.65
CA GLN A 10 4.14 -5.16 1.92
C GLN A 10 2.63 -5.31 1.84
N LEU A 11 2.01 -4.87 0.75
CA LEU A 11 0.58 -5.02 0.49
C LEU A 11 0.17 -6.48 0.54
N LYS A 12 0.89 -7.35 -0.18
CA LYS A 12 0.66 -8.80 -0.13
C LYS A 12 0.73 -9.36 1.29
N ARG A 13 1.68 -8.88 2.11
CA ARG A 13 1.82 -9.34 3.50
C ARG A 13 0.63 -8.93 4.35
N VAL A 14 0.26 -7.65 4.32
CA VAL A 14 -0.87 -7.11 5.09
C VAL A 14 -2.18 -7.77 4.65
N VAL A 15 -2.41 -7.94 3.35
CA VAL A 15 -3.61 -8.62 2.84
C VAL A 15 -3.63 -10.07 3.33
N ALA A 16 -2.52 -10.80 3.32
CA ALA A 16 -2.47 -12.16 3.84
C ALA A 16 -2.69 -12.25 5.37
N GLU A 17 -2.35 -11.20 6.12
CA GLU A 17 -2.50 -11.15 7.58
C GLU A 17 -3.91 -10.72 8.01
N HIS A 18 -4.54 -9.80 7.27
CA HIS A 18 -5.81 -9.15 7.65
C HIS A 18 -7.01 -9.58 6.81
N SER A 19 -6.78 -10.12 5.62
CA SER A 19 -7.84 -10.51 4.68
C SER A 19 -7.85 -12.03 4.46
N PRO A 20 -9.04 -12.66 4.46
CA PRO A 20 -9.17 -14.06 4.07
C PRO A 20 -9.06 -14.25 2.54
N MET A 21 -8.96 -13.16 1.75
CA MET A 21 -8.91 -13.23 0.30
C MET A 21 -7.48 -13.45 -0.22
N PRO A 22 -7.30 -14.30 -1.25
CA PRO A 22 -6.00 -14.49 -1.86
C PRO A 22 -5.57 -13.23 -2.60
N PHE A 23 -4.36 -12.74 -2.31
CA PHE A 23 -3.73 -11.66 -3.07
C PHE A 23 -3.43 -12.16 -4.50
N PRO A 24 -3.78 -11.38 -5.54
CA PRO A 24 -3.57 -11.79 -6.93
C PRO A 24 -2.07 -11.91 -7.26
N GLU A 25 -1.75 -12.72 -8.29
CA GLU A 25 -0.36 -12.89 -8.74
C GLU A 25 0.25 -11.61 -9.33
N SER A 26 -0.59 -10.71 -9.82
CA SER A 26 -0.20 -9.40 -10.35
C SER A 26 -1.22 -8.35 -9.92
N ILE A 27 -0.71 -7.18 -9.56
CA ILE A 27 -1.51 -6.00 -9.20
C ILE A 27 -1.23 -4.91 -10.24
N GLU A 28 -2.30 -4.31 -10.73
CA GLU A 28 -2.29 -3.18 -11.66
C GLU A 28 -2.56 -1.88 -10.89
N ASP A 29 -2.21 -0.76 -11.51
CA ASP A 29 -2.26 0.56 -10.88
C ASP A 29 -3.70 0.99 -10.58
N ASP A 30 -4.63 0.50 -11.38
CA ASP A 30 -6.07 0.69 -11.33
C ASP A 30 -6.78 -0.30 -10.39
N ASN A 31 -6.05 -1.18 -9.70
CA ASN A 31 -6.64 -1.99 -8.63
C ASN A 31 -6.87 -1.17 -7.37
N GLU A 32 -8.13 -1.14 -6.93
CA GLU A 32 -8.55 -0.51 -5.68
C GLU A 32 -8.01 -1.27 -4.46
N LEU A 33 -7.54 -0.52 -3.46
CA LEU A 33 -7.03 -1.07 -2.21
C LEU A 33 -8.16 -1.70 -1.37
N ASP A 34 -9.36 -1.13 -1.46
CA ASP A 34 -10.57 -1.63 -0.79
C ASP A 34 -10.96 -3.04 -1.21
N LEU A 35 -10.66 -3.43 -2.46
CA LEU A 35 -10.92 -4.79 -2.96
C LEU A 35 -10.15 -5.86 -2.19
N PHE A 36 -9.01 -5.49 -1.59
CA PHE A 36 -8.21 -6.41 -0.78
C PHE A 36 -8.69 -6.48 0.68
N GLY A 37 -9.69 -5.69 1.07
CA GLY A 37 -10.20 -5.63 2.44
C GLY A 37 -9.21 -4.95 3.40
N LEU A 38 -8.53 -3.90 2.93
CA LEU A 38 -7.62 -3.12 3.77
C LEU A 38 -8.40 -2.13 4.62
N ASP A 39 -8.70 -2.51 5.86
CA ASP A 39 -9.22 -1.57 6.85
C ASP A 39 -8.22 -0.45 7.16
N SER A 40 -8.69 0.64 7.77
CA SER A 40 -7.84 1.79 8.14
C SER A 40 -6.60 1.42 8.97
N LEU A 41 -6.70 0.36 9.79
CA LEU A 41 -5.56 -0.16 10.55
C LEU A 41 -4.57 -0.92 9.67
N ALA A 42 -5.07 -1.80 8.79
CA ALA A 42 -4.25 -2.56 7.86
C ALA A 42 -3.51 -1.62 6.90
N PHE A 43 -4.16 -0.54 6.47
CA PHE A 43 -3.52 0.51 5.68
C PHE A 43 -2.38 1.21 6.45
N MET A 44 -2.56 1.53 7.74
CA MET A 44 -1.45 2.06 8.55
C MET A 44 -0.30 1.06 8.69
N GLU A 45 -0.60 -0.22 8.88
CA GLU A 45 0.42 -1.27 8.96
C GLU A 45 1.20 -1.43 7.64
N LEU A 46 0.51 -1.26 6.51
CA LEU A 46 1.14 -1.18 5.19
C LEU A 46 2.12 0.00 5.13
N LEU A 47 1.69 1.21 5.51
CA LEU A 47 2.56 2.39 5.50
C LEU A 47 3.78 2.22 6.40
N ILE A 48 3.61 1.66 7.60
CA ILE A 48 4.72 1.38 8.53
C ILE A 48 5.66 0.30 7.95
N GLY A 49 5.10 -0.72 7.28
CA GLY A 49 5.87 -1.76 6.60
C GLY A 49 6.71 -1.18 5.46
N VAL A 50 6.13 -0.27 4.68
CA VAL A 50 6.82 0.43 3.59
C VAL A 50 7.86 1.41 4.15
N GLU A 51 7.56 2.14 5.23
CA GLU A 51 8.49 3.03 5.92
C GLU A 51 9.74 2.29 6.40
N LYS A 52 9.62 1.07 6.90
CA LYS A 52 10.78 0.27 7.33
C LYS A 52 11.72 -0.07 6.18
N GLU A 53 11.19 -0.21 4.96
CA GLU A 53 11.96 -0.57 3.77
C GLU A 53 12.48 0.67 3.02
N LEU A 54 11.67 1.72 2.91
CA LEU A 54 12.00 2.96 2.18
C LEU A 54 12.59 4.07 3.07
N GLY A 55 12.36 4.01 4.38
CA GLY A 55 12.84 4.96 5.37
C GLY A 55 11.96 6.20 5.56
N TYR A 56 10.81 6.29 4.90
CA TYR A 56 9.90 7.43 5.00
C TYR A 56 8.45 7.06 4.64
N ILE A 57 7.51 7.92 5.05
CA ILE A 57 6.10 7.92 4.62
C ILE A 57 5.85 9.25 3.89
N PRO A 58 5.20 9.26 2.72
CA PRO A 58 4.81 10.47 2.02
C PRO A 58 4.01 11.39 2.93
N ARG A 59 4.46 12.64 3.01
CA ARG A 59 3.85 13.62 3.90
C ARG A 59 2.38 13.89 3.55
N THR A 60 2.05 13.85 2.26
CA THR A 60 0.68 13.98 1.75
C THR A 60 -0.26 12.91 2.32
N ILE A 61 0.22 11.68 2.50
CA ILE A 61 -0.56 10.61 3.15
C ILE A 61 -0.64 10.85 4.66
N LEU A 62 0.48 11.24 5.28
CA LEU A 62 0.57 11.40 6.74
C LEU A 62 -0.26 12.60 7.25
N GLU A 63 -0.35 13.68 6.47
CA GLU A 63 -1.18 14.86 6.76
C GLU A 63 -2.65 14.65 6.33
N GLY A 64 -2.95 13.55 5.62
CA GLY A 64 -4.30 13.24 5.13
C GLY A 64 -4.73 14.06 3.91
N ASP A 65 -3.79 14.76 3.26
CA ASP A 65 -4.02 15.48 2.00
C ASP A 65 -4.25 14.53 0.81
N LEU A 66 -3.66 13.33 0.86
CA LEU A 66 -3.83 12.29 -0.15
C LEU A 66 -4.21 10.97 0.54
N TYR A 67 -5.35 10.41 0.15
CA TYR A 67 -5.75 9.07 0.54
C TYR A 67 -5.79 8.20 -0.71
N PRO A 68 -4.77 7.38 -0.98
CA PRO A 68 -4.74 6.57 -2.19
C PRO A 68 -5.84 5.52 -2.13
N GLU A 69 -6.73 5.53 -3.11
CA GLU A 69 -7.80 4.56 -3.26
C GLU A 69 -7.33 3.35 -4.09
N THR A 70 -6.30 3.55 -4.91
CA THR A 70 -5.72 2.53 -5.79
C THR A 70 -4.24 2.26 -5.52
N PHE A 71 -3.75 1.10 -5.97
CA PHE A 71 -2.33 0.76 -5.87
C PHE A 71 -1.45 1.76 -6.62
N GLY A 72 -1.88 2.24 -7.79
CA GLY A 72 -1.16 3.22 -8.59
C GLY A 72 -1.01 4.56 -7.88
N GLU A 73 -2.05 5.03 -7.20
CA GLU A 73 -1.99 6.25 -6.39
C GLU A 73 -1.04 6.10 -5.20
N LEU A 74 -1.08 4.93 -4.53
CA LEU A 74 -0.16 4.65 -3.44
C LEU A 74 1.29 4.66 -3.94
N VAL A 75 1.59 3.98 -5.04
CA VAL A 75 2.93 3.99 -5.64
C VAL A 75 3.34 5.39 -6.05
N SER A 76 2.45 6.15 -6.69
CA SER A 76 2.69 7.52 -7.13
C SER A 76 2.96 8.47 -5.96
N ALA A 77 2.34 8.24 -4.80
CA ALA A 77 2.61 9.03 -3.60
C ALA A 77 4.05 8.87 -3.07
N TYR A 78 4.64 7.69 -3.28
CA TYR A 78 6.04 7.41 -2.89
C TYR A 78 7.04 7.72 -4.00
N ASP A 79 6.63 7.77 -5.26
CA ASP A 79 7.50 8.11 -6.40
C ASP A 79 7.60 9.64 -6.66
N ALA A 80 6.85 10.45 -5.91
CA ALA A 80 6.74 11.91 -6.07
C ALA A 80 7.91 12.72 -5.48
#